data_AF-A0A0M2HK41-F1
#
_entry.id   AF-A0A0M2HK41-F1
#
_cell.length_a   1.000
_cell.length_b   1.000
_cell.length_c   1.000
_cell.angle_alpha   90.00
_cell.angle_beta   90.00
_cell.angle_gamma   90.00
#
_symmetry.space_group_name_H-M   'P 1'
#
loop_
_entity.id
_entity.type
_entity.pdbx_description
1 polymer ?
#
loop_
_entity_poly.entity_id
_entity_poly.type
_entity_poly.pdbx_seq_one_letter_code
_entity_poly.pdbx_strand_id
1 'polypeptide(L)'
;MKLKTYTRTSFLRFLFASLAAFALLGASFVIDRPAASASSASNTISSVIPRGASGWSYYRGSAAPASGWQTMPAGWKLGTAPFGVGADTGQVNTLIPAIPGRQPLATYFTKTFTLTTDLPEWSWVNTWADDGIVVWINGVEIGRENAPTGRITPTSYATSAPSSTTARKSPASFTIPAGVLRAGANTMAVQVLSNWRQTRNLSFDAHLVREDQPAATPAPTPPAPTPEPTTPPVTSPQPVPEQPTDGSIPGWGAPSWRDEFTYRDSSGRPAVDPTKWNVRGQDDLGLLFDAAVVDRDQVSVDGSGVLHIRADWRSTPAIRPSGQSGPTELWHDTGYLDQRKIKPGDVSMAQPYGRWEIRAKTPSGPNTFGSLAAFWLRNNQSGEIDIMEAWGYDESAVRDQRIDTATTTVHTHTSTPSANQRYIWHHADYGAATPVWKDFHTYAFEFTPSYAAVIVDGVELLRATPATHPNLWNPDYFGSPLHMRLNLHVGPSSTYWGLPDPNDRSATQNLDFQVDYVRVWSYTG
;
A
#
# COMPACT_ATOMS: atom_id res chain seq x y z
N MET A 1 -16.44 -43.17 -54.65
CA MET A 1 -15.93 -42.29 -53.58
C MET A 1 -16.18 -40.85 -54.00
N LYS A 2 -17.19 -40.19 -53.41
CA LYS A 2 -17.77 -38.94 -53.92
C LYS A 2 -17.08 -37.72 -53.28
N LEU A 3 -16.40 -36.92 -54.08
CA LEU A 3 -16.12 -35.50 -53.81
C LEU A 3 -17.41 -34.71 -54.08
N LYS A 4 -17.81 -33.83 -53.15
CA LYS A 4 -18.82 -32.79 -53.40
C LYS A 4 -18.38 -31.47 -52.78
N THR A 5 -18.07 -30.53 -53.66
CA THR A 5 -18.13 -29.08 -53.49
C THR A 5 -19.55 -28.64 -53.15
N TYR A 6 -19.71 -27.61 -52.30
CA TYR A 6 -20.90 -26.76 -52.29
C TYR A 6 -20.56 -25.30 -51.95
N THR A 7 -21.29 -24.45 -52.65
CA THR A 7 -21.17 -23.01 -52.88
C THR A 7 -21.87 -22.15 -51.82
N ARG A 8 -21.45 -20.88 -51.74
CA ARG A 8 -22.12 -19.77 -51.05
C ARG A 8 -23.42 -19.36 -51.73
N THR A 9 -24.45 -19.01 -50.95
CA THR A 9 -25.35 -17.87 -51.27
C THR A 9 -26.01 -17.27 -50.03
N SER A 10 -26.19 -15.96 -50.12
CA SER A 10 -26.66 -14.94 -49.19
C SER A 10 -28.19 -14.81 -49.08
N PHE A 11 -28.70 -14.29 -47.96
CA PHE A 11 -29.95 -13.52 -47.94
C PHE A 11 -29.88 -12.32 -46.99
N LEU A 12 -30.24 -11.18 -47.58
CA LEU A 12 -30.32 -9.82 -47.05
C LEU A 12 -31.81 -9.51 -46.79
N ARG A 13 -32.17 -8.83 -45.70
CA ARG A 13 -33.44 -8.09 -45.61
C ARG A 13 -33.27 -6.74 -44.91
N PHE A 14 -33.59 -5.70 -45.66
CA PHE A 14 -33.85 -4.31 -45.27
C PHE A 14 -35.19 -4.19 -44.50
N LEU A 15 -35.33 -3.18 -43.62
CA LEU A 15 -36.26 -2.07 -43.87
C LEU A 15 -36.04 -0.86 -42.95
N PHE A 16 -36.33 0.31 -43.53
CA PHE A 16 -36.24 1.68 -43.04
C PHE A 16 -37.38 2.10 -42.10
N ALA A 17 -37.10 3.17 -41.34
CA ALA A 17 -37.97 3.97 -40.50
C ALA A 17 -39.15 4.63 -41.22
N SER A 18 -40.18 5.04 -40.46
CA SER A 18 -40.91 6.33 -40.61
C SER A 18 -41.85 6.62 -39.43
N LEU A 19 -41.71 7.83 -38.90
CA LEU A 19 -42.54 8.52 -37.90
C LEU A 19 -43.92 8.91 -38.47
N ALA A 20 -44.96 8.95 -37.62
CA ALA A 20 -45.84 10.12 -37.40
C ALA A 20 -46.99 9.82 -36.42
N ALA A 21 -47.33 10.82 -35.61
CA ALA A 21 -48.25 10.83 -34.49
C ALA A 21 -49.72 11.12 -34.88
N PHE A 22 -50.69 10.82 -33.99
CA PHE A 22 -51.61 11.81 -33.39
C PHE A 22 -52.50 11.21 -32.26
N ALA A 23 -52.41 11.86 -31.09
CA ALA A 23 -53.37 12.09 -29.99
C ALA A 23 -54.44 11.06 -29.58
N LEU A 24 -54.47 10.72 -28.27
CA LEU A 24 -55.56 11.16 -27.38
C LEU A 24 -55.18 11.11 -25.88
N LEU A 25 -55.74 12.10 -25.18
CA LEU A 25 -55.73 12.51 -23.76
C LEU A 25 -55.35 11.51 -22.65
N GLY A 26 -54.62 12.04 -21.67
CA GLY A 26 -54.59 11.55 -20.29
C GLY A 26 -53.83 12.52 -19.38
N ALA A 27 -54.53 13.50 -18.80
CA ALA A 27 -53.95 14.42 -17.83
C ALA A 27 -53.61 13.67 -16.52
N SER A 28 -52.38 13.82 -16.03
CA SER A 28 -52.01 13.52 -14.65
C SER A 28 -50.91 14.48 -14.22
N PHE A 29 -51.10 15.06 -13.04
CA PHE A 29 -50.30 16.09 -12.41
C PHE A 29 -48.81 15.73 -12.39
N VAL A 30 -47.97 16.59 -13.00
CA VAL A 30 -46.52 16.55 -12.87
C VAL A 30 -46.14 17.54 -11.77
N ILE A 31 -45.55 17.03 -10.68
CA ILE A 31 -44.72 17.84 -9.80
C ILE A 31 -43.45 18.13 -10.60
N ASP A 32 -43.23 19.38 -10.95
CA ASP A 32 -42.06 19.85 -11.69
C ASP A 32 -40.82 19.66 -10.81
N ARG A 33 -40.14 18.52 -10.94
CA ARG A 33 -38.76 18.38 -10.48
C ARG A 33 -37.90 18.91 -11.61
N PRO A 34 -37.03 19.91 -11.39
CA PRO A 34 -36.05 20.26 -12.41
C PRO A 34 -35.24 19.00 -12.70
N ALA A 35 -35.25 18.58 -13.96
CA ALA A 35 -34.34 17.57 -14.45
C ALA A 35 -32.92 18.12 -14.26
N ALA A 36 -32.26 17.72 -13.17
CA ALA A 36 -30.84 17.92 -13.03
C ALA A 36 -30.19 17.10 -14.15
N SER A 37 -29.83 17.77 -15.24
CA SER A 37 -28.93 17.19 -16.23
C SER A 37 -27.63 16.93 -15.47
N ALA A 38 -27.38 15.67 -15.11
CA ALA A 38 -26.08 15.24 -14.66
C ALA A 38 -25.14 15.39 -15.84
N SER A 39 -24.43 16.52 -15.91
CA SER A 39 -23.24 16.63 -16.75
C SER A 39 -22.25 15.61 -16.20
N SER A 40 -21.99 14.54 -16.96
CA SER A 40 -20.87 13.65 -16.70
C SER A 40 -19.59 14.43 -16.98
N ALA A 41 -19.07 15.10 -15.96
CA ALA A 41 -17.81 15.80 -16.05
C ALA A 41 -16.69 14.75 -16.08
N SER A 42 -16.02 14.60 -17.23
CA SER A 42 -14.92 13.65 -17.42
C SER A 42 -13.66 14.14 -16.72
N ASN A 43 -12.91 13.23 -16.10
CA ASN A 43 -11.54 13.51 -15.67
C ASN A 43 -10.68 13.88 -16.90
N THR A 44 -9.75 14.81 -16.75
CA THR A 44 -8.81 15.24 -17.79
C THR A 44 -7.41 14.75 -17.44
N ILE A 45 -6.78 13.99 -18.34
CA ILE A 45 -5.39 13.54 -18.14
C ILE A 45 -4.44 14.59 -18.72
N SER A 46 -3.63 15.20 -17.87
CA SER A 46 -2.68 16.26 -18.19
C SER A 46 -1.23 15.77 -18.05
N SER A 47 -0.37 16.09 -19.03
CA SER A 47 1.07 15.77 -18.94
C SER A 47 1.81 16.88 -18.18
N VAL A 48 2.43 16.54 -17.05
CA VAL A 48 3.22 17.48 -16.24
C VAL A 48 4.67 17.49 -16.69
N ILE A 49 5.23 16.32 -17.00
CA ILE A 49 6.52 16.16 -17.68
C ILE A 49 6.27 15.28 -18.88
N PRO A 50 6.21 15.82 -20.11
CA PRO A 50 6.01 15.01 -21.31
C PRO A 50 7.25 14.16 -21.63
N ARG A 51 7.03 13.04 -22.34
CA ARG A 51 8.15 12.33 -22.98
C ARG A 51 8.96 13.29 -23.85
N GLY A 52 10.27 13.13 -23.86
CA GLY A 52 11.16 13.99 -24.63
C GLY A 52 11.36 15.38 -24.03
N ALA A 53 10.98 15.61 -22.76
CA ALA A 53 11.15 16.90 -22.11
C ALA A 53 12.60 17.37 -22.09
N SER A 54 12.80 18.68 -22.26
CA SER A 54 14.08 19.35 -22.06
C SER A 54 14.32 19.74 -20.59
N GLY A 55 15.54 20.18 -20.27
CA GLY A 55 15.86 20.71 -18.95
C GLY A 55 16.06 19.66 -17.86
N TRP A 56 16.38 18.43 -18.25
CA TRP A 56 16.88 17.42 -17.32
C TRP A 56 18.33 17.73 -16.99
N SER A 57 18.65 17.87 -15.70
CA SER A 57 20.02 17.90 -15.22
C SER A 57 20.52 16.46 -15.08
N TYR A 58 21.70 16.16 -15.59
CA TYR A 58 22.23 14.80 -15.60
C TYR A 58 23.70 14.74 -15.21
N TYR A 59 24.07 13.65 -14.54
CA TYR A 59 25.44 13.34 -14.16
C TYR A 59 25.72 11.86 -14.35
N ARG A 60 26.86 11.56 -14.98
CA ARG A 60 27.39 10.20 -15.10
C ARG A 60 28.86 10.22 -14.71
N GLY A 61 29.21 9.51 -13.64
CA GLY A 61 30.57 9.47 -13.10
C GLY A 61 30.73 8.32 -12.10
N SER A 62 31.98 8.01 -11.74
CA SER A 62 32.30 6.91 -10.81
C SER A 62 32.06 7.26 -9.34
N ALA A 63 31.94 8.55 -9.01
CA ALA A 63 31.64 9.04 -7.66
C ALA A 63 30.13 9.27 -7.48
N ALA A 64 29.64 9.08 -6.26
CA ALA A 64 28.27 9.46 -5.90
C ALA A 64 28.04 10.95 -6.12
N PRO A 65 26.82 11.38 -6.47
CA PRO A 65 26.47 12.78 -6.39
C PRO A 65 26.43 13.26 -4.93
N ALA A 66 26.48 14.58 -4.73
CA ALA A 66 26.43 15.18 -3.41
C ALA A 66 25.17 14.74 -2.64
N SER A 67 25.29 14.61 -1.31
CA SER A 67 24.15 14.27 -0.45
C SER A 67 22.99 15.22 -0.67
N GLY A 68 21.77 14.68 -0.76
CA GLY A 68 20.55 15.48 -0.94
C GLY A 68 20.16 15.75 -2.40
N TRP A 69 20.91 15.27 -3.39
CA TRP A 69 20.60 15.43 -4.82
C TRP A 69 19.20 14.92 -5.22
N GLN A 70 18.60 14.02 -4.43
CA GLN A 70 17.23 13.53 -4.66
C GLN A 70 16.13 14.54 -4.30
N THR A 71 16.45 15.58 -3.51
CA THR A 71 15.47 16.55 -2.98
C THR A 71 15.47 17.87 -3.73
N MET A 72 16.57 18.23 -4.40
CA MET A 72 16.77 19.52 -5.03
C MET A 72 17.53 19.39 -6.35
N PRO A 73 17.30 20.29 -7.32
CA PRO A 73 18.03 20.28 -8.58
C PRO A 73 19.54 20.33 -8.34
N ALA A 74 20.26 19.40 -8.94
CA ALA A 74 21.70 19.42 -8.92
C ALA A 74 22.24 20.28 -10.08
N GLY A 75 23.30 21.05 -9.83
CA GLY A 75 23.97 21.89 -10.82
C GLY A 75 24.80 21.12 -11.84
N TRP A 76 24.27 20.03 -12.40
CA TRP A 76 24.91 19.24 -13.45
C TRP A 76 24.59 19.76 -14.84
N LYS A 77 25.09 19.07 -15.86
CA LYS A 77 24.83 19.42 -17.26
C LYS A 77 23.34 19.24 -17.56
N LEU A 78 22.79 20.15 -18.36
CA LEU A 78 21.42 20.05 -18.84
C LEU A 78 21.36 19.30 -20.16
N GLY A 79 20.27 18.56 -20.37
CA GLY A 79 19.95 17.87 -21.60
C GLY A 79 18.45 17.71 -21.84
N THR A 80 18.14 17.14 -22.98
CA THR A 80 16.79 16.84 -23.46
C THR A 80 16.62 15.33 -23.62
N ALA A 81 15.55 14.79 -23.03
CA ALA A 81 15.19 13.38 -23.19
C ALA A 81 14.69 13.11 -24.63
N PRO A 82 14.71 11.86 -25.12
CA PRO A 82 15.33 10.70 -24.49
C PRO A 82 16.85 10.83 -24.47
N PHE A 83 17.44 10.40 -23.37
CA PHE A 83 18.89 10.28 -23.18
C PHE A 83 19.36 8.92 -23.66
N GLY A 84 20.57 8.88 -24.20
CA GLY A 84 21.29 7.65 -24.51
C GLY A 84 22.70 7.69 -23.94
N VAL A 85 23.22 6.57 -23.48
CA VAL A 85 24.64 6.44 -23.12
C VAL A 85 25.28 5.34 -23.95
N GLY A 86 26.45 5.60 -24.53
CA GLY A 86 27.20 4.61 -25.29
C GLY A 86 26.81 4.55 -26.77
N ALA A 87 27.05 3.40 -27.40
CA ALA A 87 26.72 3.16 -28.81
C ALA A 87 25.35 2.47 -28.91
N ASP A 88 24.71 2.45 -30.09
CA ASP A 88 23.48 1.69 -30.33
C ASP A 88 22.26 2.08 -29.46
N THR A 89 22.19 3.34 -29.01
CA THR A 89 21.06 3.87 -28.19
C THR A 89 19.81 4.21 -29.02
N GLY A 90 19.88 4.05 -30.34
CA GLY A 90 18.89 4.55 -31.29
C GLY A 90 18.88 6.08 -31.37
N GLN A 91 17.79 6.66 -31.89
CA GLN A 91 17.60 8.11 -31.92
C GLN A 91 17.37 8.65 -30.50
N VAL A 92 18.29 9.50 -30.05
CA VAL A 92 18.26 10.17 -28.74
C VAL A 92 18.51 11.67 -28.93
N ASN A 93 17.92 12.50 -28.07
CA ASN A 93 18.11 13.95 -28.12
C ASN A 93 19.36 14.39 -27.35
N THR A 94 19.77 13.62 -26.35
CA THR A 94 21.05 13.83 -25.64
C THR A 94 21.84 12.54 -25.59
N LEU A 95 23.00 12.54 -26.24
CA LEU A 95 23.97 11.46 -26.16
C LEU A 95 24.98 11.77 -25.04
N ILE A 96 25.00 10.93 -24.01
CA ILE A 96 26.00 10.93 -22.95
C ILE A 96 27.18 10.08 -23.44
N PRO A 97 28.39 10.65 -23.60
CA PRO A 97 29.54 9.91 -24.12
C PRO A 97 29.91 8.74 -23.20
N ALA A 98 30.34 7.64 -23.81
CA ALA A 98 31.01 6.56 -23.09
C ALA A 98 32.32 7.05 -22.47
N ILE A 99 32.62 6.63 -21.24
CA ILE A 99 33.89 6.93 -20.59
C ILE A 99 34.90 5.81 -20.92
N PRO A 100 36.08 6.10 -21.48
CA PRO A 100 37.08 5.08 -21.79
C PRO A 100 37.45 4.22 -20.57
N GLY A 101 37.59 2.91 -20.77
CA GLY A 101 37.88 1.97 -19.69
C GLY A 101 36.63 1.46 -18.98
N ARG A 102 36.56 1.62 -17.66
CA ARG A 102 35.49 1.05 -16.82
C ARG A 102 34.32 2.03 -16.71
N GLN A 103 33.20 1.74 -17.38
CA GLN A 103 32.02 2.61 -17.33
C GLN A 103 31.47 2.73 -15.89
N PRO A 104 30.95 3.92 -15.52
CA PRO A 104 30.08 4.05 -14.36
C PRO A 104 28.84 3.16 -14.48
N LEU A 105 28.43 2.61 -13.34
CA LEU A 105 27.22 1.79 -13.24
C LEU A 105 25.96 2.61 -13.02
N ALA A 106 26.07 3.91 -12.73
CA ALA A 106 24.92 4.76 -12.46
C ALA A 106 24.96 6.01 -13.33
N THR A 107 23.79 6.39 -13.83
CA THR A 107 23.51 7.72 -14.40
C THR A 107 22.39 8.36 -13.62
N TYR A 108 22.60 9.60 -13.22
CA TYR A 108 21.72 10.35 -12.34
C TYR A 108 21.03 11.45 -13.14
N PHE A 109 19.74 11.63 -12.89
CA PHE A 109 18.95 12.68 -13.50
C PHE A 109 18.14 13.41 -12.44
N THR A 110 17.99 14.73 -12.58
CA THR A 110 17.02 15.53 -11.82
C THR A 110 16.26 16.46 -12.75
N LYS A 111 14.95 16.62 -12.52
CA LYS A 111 14.12 17.59 -13.21
C LYS A 111 13.19 18.28 -12.23
N THR A 112 13.22 19.61 -12.25
CA THR A 112 12.26 20.41 -11.51
C THR A 112 11.03 20.69 -12.36
N PHE A 113 9.88 20.73 -11.71
CA PHE A 113 8.61 21.13 -12.31
C PHE A 113 7.77 21.86 -11.26
N THR A 114 6.88 22.73 -11.71
CA THR A 114 6.03 23.54 -10.83
C THR A 114 4.59 23.11 -10.99
N LEU A 115 3.88 23.02 -9.87
CA LEU A 115 2.48 22.71 -9.81
C LEU A 115 1.71 23.94 -9.31
N THR A 116 0.62 24.30 -10.00
CA THR A 116 -0.19 25.49 -9.66
C THR A 116 -1.19 25.24 -8.54
N THR A 117 -1.46 23.99 -8.21
CA THR A 117 -2.29 23.51 -7.08
C THR A 117 -1.68 22.21 -6.56
N ASP A 118 -2.06 21.78 -5.36
CA ASP A 118 -1.82 20.38 -4.95
C ASP A 118 -2.48 19.44 -5.97
N LEU A 119 -1.87 18.27 -6.19
CA LEU A 119 -2.31 17.32 -7.19
C LEU A 119 -3.42 16.41 -6.65
N PRO A 120 -4.46 16.10 -7.45
CA PRO A 120 -5.36 14.99 -7.17
C PRO A 120 -4.62 13.65 -7.20
N GLU A 121 -5.19 12.67 -6.49
CA GLU A 121 -4.64 11.40 -5.99
C GLU A 121 -4.17 10.36 -7.05
N TRP A 122 -4.11 10.71 -8.34
CA TRP A 122 -3.74 9.79 -9.43
C TRP A 122 -2.69 10.39 -10.37
N SER A 123 -1.46 10.53 -9.88
CA SER A 123 -0.29 10.88 -10.70
C SER A 123 0.69 9.72 -10.79
N TRP A 124 1.20 9.43 -11.99
CA TRP A 124 2.16 8.34 -12.20
C TRP A 124 3.30 8.73 -13.14
N VAL A 125 4.44 8.08 -12.94
CA VAL A 125 5.63 8.21 -13.79
C VAL A 125 5.74 6.98 -14.67
N ASN A 126 5.68 7.17 -15.99
CA ASN A 126 6.08 6.13 -16.94
C ASN A 126 7.51 6.36 -17.37
N THR A 127 8.35 5.33 -17.31
CA THR A 127 9.74 5.40 -17.73
C THR A 127 10.16 4.08 -18.39
N TRP A 128 11.43 3.99 -18.80
CA TRP A 128 12.01 2.77 -19.34
C TRP A 128 13.13 2.31 -18.41
N ALA A 129 13.17 1.01 -18.17
CA ALA A 129 14.26 0.35 -17.47
C ALA A 129 14.94 -0.61 -18.46
N ASP A 130 15.89 -0.09 -19.25
CA ASP A 130 16.75 -0.94 -20.12
C ASP A 130 17.55 -1.91 -19.25
N ASP A 131 18.11 -1.40 -18.16
CA ASP A 131 18.68 -2.20 -17.09
C ASP A 131 17.84 -1.89 -15.84
N GLY A 132 18.39 -1.18 -14.85
CA GLY A 132 17.71 -0.83 -13.61
C GLY A 132 17.36 0.65 -13.51
N ILE A 133 16.30 0.98 -12.77
CA ILE A 133 15.91 2.36 -12.49
C ILE A 133 15.34 2.50 -11.09
N VAL A 134 15.59 3.65 -10.47
CA VAL A 134 15.01 4.06 -9.19
C VAL A 134 14.57 5.51 -9.32
N VAL A 135 13.36 5.81 -8.87
CA VAL A 135 12.72 7.13 -9.02
C VAL A 135 12.35 7.69 -7.67
N TRP A 136 12.71 8.95 -7.45
CA TRP A 136 12.32 9.74 -6.29
C TRP A 136 11.55 10.99 -6.70
N ILE A 137 10.63 11.40 -5.85
CA ILE A 137 9.98 12.72 -5.92
C ILE A 137 10.23 13.42 -4.59
N ASN A 138 10.83 14.61 -4.65
CA ASN A 138 11.17 15.40 -3.46
C ASN A 138 11.96 14.62 -2.39
N GLY A 139 12.77 13.63 -2.81
CA GLY A 139 13.56 12.77 -1.93
C GLY A 139 12.87 11.49 -1.46
N VAL A 140 11.56 11.32 -1.70
CA VAL A 140 10.82 10.09 -1.38
C VAL A 140 10.92 9.13 -2.55
N GLU A 141 11.32 7.89 -2.30
CA GLU A 141 11.41 6.87 -3.34
C GLU A 141 10.02 6.35 -3.70
N ILE A 142 9.55 6.67 -4.90
CA ILE A 142 8.22 6.25 -5.36
C ILE A 142 8.22 4.86 -6.01
N GLY A 143 9.40 4.33 -6.35
CA GLY A 143 9.52 3.01 -6.93
C GLY A 143 10.88 2.75 -7.61
N ARG A 144 11.13 1.45 -7.88
CA ARG A 144 12.28 0.95 -8.62
C ARG A 144 11.89 -0.25 -9.47
N GLU A 145 12.60 -0.45 -10.57
CA GLU A 145 12.45 -1.61 -11.47
C GLU A 145 13.86 -2.13 -11.80
N ASN A 146 14.05 -3.47 -11.83
CA ASN A 146 15.34 -4.11 -12.14
C ASN A 146 16.54 -3.57 -11.32
N ALA A 147 16.28 -3.13 -10.09
CA ALA A 147 17.27 -2.63 -9.15
C ALA A 147 17.33 -3.55 -7.91
N PRO A 148 18.49 -3.66 -7.24
CA PRO A 148 18.62 -4.49 -6.05
C PRO A 148 17.78 -3.92 -4.89
N THR A 149 17.45 -4.78 -3.93
CA THR A 149 16.81 -4.36 -2.68
C THR A 149 17.80 -3.57 -1.80
N GLY A 150 17.28 -2.85 -0.79
CA GLY A 150 18.09 -2.06 0.14
C GLY A 150 18.70 -0.78 -0.45
N ARG A 151 19.78 -0.30 0.18
CA ARG A 151 20.43 0.97 -0.16
C ARG A 151 21.11 0.92 -1.52
N ILE A 152 20.68 1.78 -2.43
CA ILE A 152 21.30 1.93 -3.75
C ILE A 152 22.53 2.84 -3.68
N THR A 153 23.62 2.40 -4.30
CA THR A 153 24.91 3.11 -4.34
C THR A 153 25.35 3.33 -5.80
N PRO A 154 26.37 4.17 -6.07
CA PRO A 154 26.92 4.33 -7.42
C PRO A 154 27.57 3.07 -8.00
N THR A 155 27.79 2.06 -7.16
CA THR A 155 28.40 0.78 -7.53
C THR A 155 27.39 -0.36 -7.59
N SER A 156 26.11 -0.10 -7.31
CA SER A 156 25.04 -1.08 -7.42
C SER A 156 24.83 -1.45 -8.89
N TYR A 157 24.67 -2.76 -9.14
CA TYR A 157 24.31 -3.29 -10.45
C TYR A 157 22.80 -3.38 -10.57
N ALA A 158 22.28 -3.22 -11.79
CA ALA A 158 20.91 -3.64 -12.09
C ALA A 158 20.77 -5.17 -11.98
N THR A 159 19.59 -5.64 -11.59
CA THR A 159 19.28 -7.07 -11.42
C THR A 159 18.80 -7.74 -12.72
N SER A 160 18.46 -6.94 -13.74
CA SER A 160 18.07 -7.41 -15.07
C SER A 160 18.57 -6.43 -16.15
N ALA A 161 18.56 -6.88 -17.40
CA ALA A 161 18.97 -6.11 -18.58
C ALA A 161 18.14 -6.44 -19.83
N PRO A 162 16.83 -6.13 -19.83
CA PRO A 162 16.05 -6.19 -21.04
C PRO A 162 16.66 -5.32 -22.16
N SER A 163 16.55 -5.75 -23.42
CA SER A 163 16.95 -4.87 -24.52
C SER A 163 16.16 -3.56 -24.50
N SER A 164 16.72 -2.45 -24.98
CA SER A 164 16.00 -1.17 -25.07
C SER A 164 14.70 -1.28 -25.87
N THR A 165 14.62 -2.19 -26.84
CA THR A 165 13.37 -2.49 -27.57
C THR A 165 12.31 -3.13 -26.68
N THR A 166 12.71 -4.07 -25.81
CA THR A 166 11.82 -4.72 -24.85
C THR A 166 11.34 -3.72 -23.79
N ALA A 167 12.26 -2.96 -23.19
CA ALA A 167 11.94 -1.97 -22.17
C ALA A 167 10.99 -0.86 -22.68
N ARG A 168 11.12 -0.44 -23.94
CA ARG A 168 10.21 0.53 -24.57
C ARG A 168 8.82 -0.02 -24.86
N LYS A 169 8.68 -1.33 -25.09
CA LYS A 169 7.38 -2.00 -25.30
C LYS A 169 6.63 -2.25 -23.99
N SER A 170 7.34 -2.27 -22.86
CA SER A 170 6.79 -2.51 -21.52
C SER A 170 7.37 -1.50 -20.53
N PRO A 171 6.92 -0.23 -20.57
CA PRO A 171 7.44 0.81 -19.70
C PRO A 171 7.14 0.52 -18.22
N ALA A 172 8.09 0.84 -17.34
CA ALA A 172 7.86 0.84 -15.89
C ALA A 172 6.91 1.98 -15.53
N SER A 173 5.95 1.72 -14.64
CA SER A 173 4.98 2.70 -14.16
C SER A 173 4.98 2.73 -12.64
N PHE A 174 5.21 3.92 -12.07
CA PHE A 174 5.24 4.14 -10.63
C PHE A 174 4.16 5.14 -10.23
N THR A 175 3.24 4.72 -9.38
CA THR A 175 2.26 5.63 -8.76
C THR A 175 2.97 6.54 -7.77
N ILE A 176 2.64 7.83 -7.78
CA ILE A 176 3.19 8.77 -6.81
C ILE A 176 2.27 8.78 -5.58
N PRO A 177 2.78 8.48 -4.37
CA PRO A 177 1.97 8.55 -3.17
C PRO A 177 1.40 9.97 -2.94
N ALA A 178 0.21 10.04 -2.33
CA ALA A 178 -0.39 11.30 -1.93
C ALA A 178 0.55 12.08 -0.98
N GLY A 179 0.56 13.41 -1.07
CA GLY A 179 1.41 14.28 -0.24
C GLY A 179 2.89 14.34 -0.63
N VAL A 180 3.37 13.46 -1.51
CA VAL A 180 4.76 13.53 -2.02
C VAL A 180 4.95 14.72 -2.96
N LEU A 181 3.90 15.06 -3.71
CA LEU A 181 3.84 16.25 -4.56
C LEU A 181 3.24 17.41 -3.77
N ARG A 182 3.80 18.61 -3.97
CA ARG A 182 3.35 19.84 -3.31
C ARG A 182 3.00 20.91 -4.33
N ALA A 183 2.07 21.81 -4.02
CA ALA A 183 1.94 23.06 -4.75
C ALA A 183 3.30 23.79 -4.81
N GLY A 184 3.60 24.39 -5.96
CA GLY A 184 4.89 25.02 -6.22
C GLY A 184 5.95 24.03 -6.73
N ALA A 185 7.19 24.24 -6.29
CA ALA A 185 8.36 23.57 -6.88
C ALA A 185 8.55 22.14 -6.38
N ASN A 186 8.65 21.20 -7.32
CA ASN A 186 8.92 19.79 -7.08
C ASN A 186 10.16 19.35 -7.86
N THR A 187 10.83 18.32 -7.36
CA THR A 187 11.99 17.70 -8.01
C THR A 187 11.71 16.22 -8.22
N MET A 188 11.80 15.78 -9.48
CA MET A 188 11.95 14.36 -9.80
C MET A 188 13.42 14.03 -9.90
N ALA A 189 13.87 13.00 -9.19
CA ALA A 189 15.22 12.49 -9.23
C ALA A 189 15.21 11.02 -9.67
N VAL A 190 16.18 10.63 -10.49
CA VAL A 190 16.24 9.28 -11.08
C VAL A 190 17.68 8.78 -11.04
N GLN A 191 17.85 7.51 -10.67
CA GLN A 191 19.10 6.78 -10.82
C GLN A 191 18.88 5.59 -11.76
N VAL A 192 19.48 5.65 -12.93
CA VAL A 192 19.53 4.54 -13.89
C VAL A 192 20.78 3.72 -13.63
N LEU A 193 20.60 2.42 -13.40
CA LEU A 193 21.64 1.44 -13.10
C LEU A 193 22.00 0.64 -14.34
N SER A 194 23.28 0.35 -14.54
CA SER A 194 23.76 -0.63 -15.51
C SER A 194 23.87 -2.02 -14.88
N ASN A 195 23.54 -3.08 -15.61
CA ASN A 195 23.80 -4.44 -15.17
C ASN A 195 25.28 -4.87 -15.37
N TRP A 196 26.02 -4.12 -16.20
CA TRP A 196 27.41 -4.44 -16.54
C TRP A 196 28.21 -3.18 -16.92
N ARG A 197 29.50 -3.19 -16.57
CA ARG A 197 30.48 -2.10 -16.77
C ARG A 197 30.93 -1.91 -18.21
N GLN A 198 30.56 -2.82 -19.09
CA GLN A 198 30.77 -2.73 -20.53
C GLN A 198 29.44 -2.71 -21.27
N THR A 199 28.35 -2.32 -20.59
CA THR A 199 27.05 -2.15 -21.26
C THR A 199 27.22 -1.25 -22.48
N ARG A 200 26.66 -1.70 -23.61
CA ARG A 200 26.78 -1.01 -24.89
C ARG A 200 25.90 0.23 -24.91
N ASN A 201 24.70 0.13 -24.33
CA ASN A 201 23.71 1.18 -24.30
C ASN A 201 22.96 1.26 -22.97
N LEU A 202 22.52 2.48 -22.64
CA LEU A 202 21.44 2.75 -21.70
C LEU A 202 20.58 3.87 -22.28
N SER A 203 19.28 3.84 -22.02
CA SER A 203 18.40 4.96 -22.35
C SER A 203 17.51 5.40 -21.20
N PHE A 204 17.12 6.68 -21.21
CA PHE A 204 16.24 7.26 -20.20
C PHE A 204 15.28 8.28 -20.81
N ASP A 205 14.01 8.14 -20.47
CA ASP A 205 12.96 9.15 -20.63
C ASP A 205 11.92 8.93 -19.53
N ALA A 206 11.20 9.98 -19.14
CA ALA A 206 10.15 9.88 -18.14
C ALA A 206 8.94 10.74 -18.54
N HIS A 207 7.76 10.19 -18.29
CA HIS A 207 6.47 10.82 -18.53
C HIS A 207 5.71 10.91 -17.21
N LEU A 208 5.63 12.11 -16.64
CA LEU A 208 4.81 12.38 -15.48
C LEU A 208 3.42 12.80 -15.94
N VAL A 209 2.44 12.01 -15.55
CA VAL A 209 1.03 12.23 -15.87
C VAL A 209 0.28 12.60 -14.60
N ARG A 210 -0.67 13.53 -14.74
CA ARG A 210 -1.63 13.97 -13.72
C ARG A 210 -3.03 13.71 -14.24
N GLU A 211 -3.93 13.22 -13.40
CA GLU A 211 -5.36 13.22 -13.67
C GLU A 211 -6.04 14.37 -12.91
N ASP A 212 -6.67 15.27 -13.66
CA ASP A 212 -7.43 16.40 -13.17
C ASP A 212 -8.92 16.04 -13.08
N GLN A 213 -9.51 16.21 -11.90
CA GLN A 213 -10.96 16.26 -11.80
C GLN A 213 -11.47 17.66 -12.18
N PRO A 214 -12.63 17.76 -12.83
CA PRO A 214 -13.23 19.05 -13.14
C PRO A 214 -13.51 19.82 -11.83
N ALA A 215 -13.18 21.11 -11.82
CA ALA A 215 -13.42 21.97 -10.67
C ALA A 215 -14.90 21.90 -10.27
N ALA A 216 -15.17 21.57 -9.00
CA ALA A 216 -16.53 21.57 -8.48
C ALA A 216 -17.11 23.00 -8.60
N THR A 217 -18.34 23.10 -9.13
CA THR A 217 -19.09 24.36 -9.12
C THR A 217 -19.20 24.84 -7.67
N PRO A 218 -18.77 26.06 -7.31
CA PRO A 218 -18.80 26.50 -5.93
C PRO A 218 -20.24 26.52 -5.40
N ALA A 219 -20.48 25.83 -4.29
CA ALA A 219 -21.72 25.89 -3.54
C ALA A 219 -21.91 27.30 -2.94
N PRO A 220 -23.16 27.79 -2.74
CA PRO A 220 -23.41 29.11 -2.17
C PRO A 220 -22.82 29.23 -0.75
N THR A 221 -22.07 30.31 -0.53
CA THR A 221 -21.25 30.57 0.67
C THR A 221 -22.09 30.74 1.95
N PRO A 222 -21.86 29.93 3.01
CA PRO A 222 -22.30 30.23 4.38
C PRO A 222 -21.43 31.34 5.03
N PRO A 223 -21.93 32.07 6.05
CA PRO A 223 -21.22 33.23 6.61
C PRO A 223 -19.88 32.86 7.25
N ALA A 224 -18.92 33.78 7.13
CA ALA A 224 -17.50 33.58 7.40
C ALA A 224 -17.18 33.14 8.85
N PRO A 225 -16.30 32.14 9.04
CA PRO A 225 -15.66 31.89 10.32
C PRO A 225 -14.52 32.89 10.60
N THR A 226 -14.34 33.20 11.89
CA THR A 226 -13.29 34.03 12.51
C THR A 226 -11.87 33.59 12.08
N PRO A 227 -10.91 34.52 11.88
CA PRO A 227 -9.58 34.19 11.36
C PRO A 227 -8.78 33.26 12.27
N GLU A 228 -8.15 32.28 11.64
CA GLU A 228 -7.25 31.29 12.24
C GLU A 228 -5.86 31.91 12.52
N PRO A 229 -5.12 31.48 13.57
CA PRO A 229 -3.81 32.02 13.90
C PRO A 229 -2.75 31.64 12.85
N THR A 230 -1.85 32.57 12.56
CA THR A 230 -0.71 32.40 11.65
C THR A 230 0.35 31.45 12.23
N THR A 231 0.80 30.49 11.43
CA THR A 231 1.87 29.54 11.76
C THR A 231 3.26 30.22 11.69
N PRO A 232 4.13 30.06 12.72
CA PRO A 232 5.54 30.43 12.64
C PRO A 232 6.40 29.30 12.02
N PRO A 233 7.64 29.61 11.57
CA PRO A 233 8.47 28.71 10.78
C PRO A 233 9.01 27.51 11.57
N VAL A 234 9.15 26.40 10.85
CA VAL A 234 9.67 25.10 11.31
C VAL A 234 11.07 25.24 11.91
N THR A 235 11.20 24.87 13.18
CA THR A 235 12.49 24.56 13.82
C THR A 235 12.52 23.08 14.21
N SER A 236 13.75 22.56 14.33
CA SER A 236 14.18 21.19 14.67
C SER A 236 13.27 20.40 15.63
N PRO A 237 13.27 19.05 15.57
CA PRO A 237 12.26 18.21 16.24
C PRO A 237 12.19 18.48 17.75
N GLN A 238 11.07 19.06 18.18
CA GLN A 238 10.67 19.09 19.58
C GLN A 238 10.19 17.69 20.00
N PRO A 239 10.31 17.34 21.30
CA PRO A 239 9.76 16.10 21.82
C PRO A 239 8.25 16.06 21.59
N VAL A 240 7.76 14.89 21.18
CA VAL A 240 6.33 14.58 21.03
C VAL A 240 5.60 15.03 22.31
N PRO A 241 4.53 15.85 22.23
CA PRO A 241 3.74 16.20 23.40
C PRO A 241 3.25 14.94 24.10
N GLU A 242 3.37 14.91 25.43
CA GLU A 242 2.88 13.82 26.26
C GLU A 242 1.38 13.62 26.00
N GLN A 243 0.99 12.46 25.46
CA GLN A 243 -0.42 12.18 25.20
C GLN A 243 -1.22 12.20 26.50
N PRO A 244 -2.48 12.68 26.49
CA PRO A 244 -3.36 12.61 27.65
C PRO A 244 -3.40 11.20 28.24
N THR A 245 -3.32 11.07 29.57
CA THR A 245 -3.31 9.76 30.25
C THR A 245 -4.60 8.97 30.07
N ASP A 246 -5.69 9.62 29.62
CA ASP A 246 -6.96 8.98 29.29
C ASP A 246 -6.99 8.42 27.85
N GLY A 247 -5.95 8.68 27.05
CA GLY A 247 -5.85 8.30 25.64
C GLY A 247 -6.61 9.23 24.71
N SER A 248 -7.03 10.41 25.16
CA SER A 248 -7.77 11.35 24.31
C SER A 248 -6.91 11.90 23.16
N ILE A 249 -7.49 11.99 21.96
CA ILE A 249 -6.84 12.60 20.79
C ILE A 249 -7.70 13.71 20.15
N PRO A 250 -7.09 14.70 19.48
CA PRO A 250 -7.84 15.74 18.77
C PRO A 250 -8.87 15.17 17.79
N GLY A 251 -10.09 15.72 17.81
CA GLY A 251 -11.18 15.30 16.92
C GLY A 251 -11.98 14.07 17.36
N TRP A 252 -11.40 13.18 18.19
CA TRP A 252 -12.07 11.95 18.64
C TRP A 252 -12.38 11.92 20.14
N GLY A 253 -11.71 12.73 20.95
CA GLY A 253 -11.84 12.66 22.41
C GLY A 253 -11.29 11.34 22.97
N ALA A 254 -11.86 10.87 24.08
CA ALA A 254 -11.43 9.64 24.75
C ALA A 254 -11.86 8.37 23.98
N PRO A 255 -11.07 7.28 24.03
CA PRO A 255 -11.46 6.00 23.41
C PRO A 255 -12.80 5.51 23.96
N SER A 256 -13.69 5.08 23.07
CA SER A 256 -14.96 4.43 23.46
C SER A 256 -14.72 3.00 23.95
N TRP A 257 -13.59 2.40 23.56
CA TRP A 257 -13.12 1.12 24.04
C TRP A 257 -11.59 1.08 24.04
N ARG A 258 -10.99 0.38 25.00
CA ARG A 258 -9.55 0.15 25.04
C ARG A 258 -9.16 -1.10 25.79
N ASP A 259 -7.99 -1.63 25.46
CA ASP A 259 -7.28 -2.59 26.27
C ASP A 259 -5.80 -2.22 26.37
N GLU A 260 -5.34 -2.03 27.60
CA GLU A 260 -3.93 -1.79 27.96
C GLU A 260 -3.32 -3.08 28.56
N PHE A 261 -4.02 -4.22 28.36
CA PHE A 261 -3.67 -5.57 28.82
C PHE A 261 -3.30 -5.68 30.31
N THR A 262 -3.98 -4.91 31.16
CA THR A 262 -3.76 -4.93 32.62
C THR A 262 -4.62 -5.96 33.35
N TYR A 263 -5.39 -6.78 32.64
CA TYR A 263 -6.29 -7.77 33.24
C TYR A 263 -5.51 -8.88 33.96
N ARG A 264 -6.06 -9.34 35.08
CA ARG A 264 -5.54 -10.47 35.85
C ARG A 264 -6.63 -11.50 36.03
N ASP A 265 -6.28 -12.77 35.81
CA ASP A 265 -7.18 -13.89 36.03
C ASP A 265 -7.54 -14.06 37.51
N SER A 266 -8.42 -15.02 37.82
CA SER A 266 -8.85 -15.31 39.21
C SER A 266 -7.71 -15.75 40.14
N SER A 267 -6.55 -16.12 39.59
CA SER A 267 -5.33 -16.45 40.34
C SER A 267 -4.36 -15.27 40.45
N GLY A 268 -4.71 -14.10 39.91
CA GLY A 268 -3.88 -12.89 39.92
C GLY A 268 -2.80 -12.84 38.84
N ARG A 269 -2.78 -13.80 37.90
CA ARG A 269 -1.80 -13.84 36.81
C ARG A 269 -2.24 -12.91 35.67
N PRO A 270 -1.33 -12.18 35.01
CA PRO A 270 -1.66 -11.43 33.81
C PRO A 270 -2.27 -12.35 32.76
N ALA A 271 -3.35 -11.90 32.13
CA ALA A 271 -4.07 -12.67 31.12
C ALA A 271 -4.80 -11.73 30.16
N VAL A 272 -5.21 -12.27 29.02
CA VAL A 272 -6.14 -11.57 28.12
C VAL A 272 -7.51 -11.47 28.80
N ASP A 273 -8.14 -10.30 28.76
CA ASP A 273 -9.47 -10.08 29.32
C ASP A 273 -10.53 -10.82 28.48
N PRO A 274 -11.19 -11.87 29.03
CA PRO A 274 -12.15 -12.67 28.28
C PRO A 274 -13.46 -11.91 27.99
N THR A 275 -13.67 -10.73 28.58
CA THR A 275 -14.80 -9.85 28.25
C THR A 275 -14.54 -8.96 27.04
N LYS A 276 -13.28 -8.90 26.59
CA LYS A 276 -12.81 -8.04 25.51
C LYS A 276 -12.38 -8.78 24.26
N TRP A 277 -11.87 -10.00 24.42
CA TRP A 277 -11.28 -10.78 23.33
C TRP A 277 -11.70 -12.24 23.38
N ASN A 278 -11.90 -12.81 22.20
CA ASN A 278 -11.96 -14.25 22.02
C ASN A 278 -10.57 -14.76 21.60
N VAL A 279 -9.86 -15.44 22.50
CA VAL A 279 -8.63 -16.15 22.14
C VAL A 279 -9.00 -17.48 21.50
N ARG A 280 -8.55 -17.69 20.25
CA ARG A 280 -9.02 -18.80 19.42
C ARG A 280 -8.02 -19.94 19.37
N GLY A 281 -8.56 -21.15 19.22
CA GLY A 281 -7.81 -22.33 18.79
C GLY A 281 -8.33 -22.84 17.45
N GLN A 282 -7.63 -23.82 16.87
CA GLN A 282 -8.02 -24.49 15.63
C GLN A 282 -9.46 -25.02 15.68
N ASP A 283 -9.89 -25.53 16.83
CA ASP A 283 -11.24 -26.05 17.08
C ASP A 283 -12.34 -24.99 16.96
N ASP A 284 -12.03 -23.72 17.21
CA ASP A 284 -12.99 -22.61 17.02
C ASP A 284 -13.10 -22.21 15.55
N LEU A 285 -11.96 -22.09 14.88
CA LEU A 285 -11.88 -21.51 13.55
C LEU A 285 -12.23 -22.53 12.46
N GLY A 286 -12.06 -23.83 12.74
CA GLY A 286 -12.30 -24.91 11.78
C GLY A 286 -11.36 -24.88 10.56
N LEU A 287 -10.31 -24.06 10.63
CA LEU A 287 -9.36 -23.80 9.56
C LEU A 287 -7.94 -23.95 10.10
N LEU A 288 -7.07 -24.55 9.30
CA LEU A 288 -5.64 -24.52 9.50
C LEU A 288 -5.09 -23.28 8.78
N PHE A 289 -4.72 -22.25 9.55
CA PHE A 289 -4.15 -21.00 9.05
C PHE A 289 -2.85 -21.30 8.33
N ASP A 290 -2.87 -21.20 7.00
CA ASP A 290 -1.66 -21.20 6.17
C ASP A 290 -0.70 -22.37 6.41
N ALA A 291 0.42 -22.18 7.13
CA ALA A 291 1.36 -23.24 7.48
C ALA A 291 1.46 -23.51 8.99
N ALA A 292 0.51 -23.02 9.80
CA ALA A 292 0.47 -23.19 11.25
C ALA A 292 -0.88 -23.71 11.79
N VAL A 293 -0.81 -24.25 13.01
CA VAL A 293 -1.98 -24.60 13.82
C VAL A 293 -2.27 -23.42 14.75
N VAL A 294 -3.53 -22.98 14.81
CA VAL A 294 -3.91 -21.94 15.76
C VAL A 294 -4.05 -22.56 17.15
N ASP A 295 -3.29 -22.06 18.12
CA ASP A 295 -3.28 -22.52 19.50
C ASP A 295 -3.46 -21.35 20.47
N ARG A 296 -4.31 -21.54 21.48
CA ARG A 296 -4.58 -20.51 22.49
C ARG A 296 -3.38 -20.26 23.38
N ASP A 297 -2.52 -21.27 23.57
CA ASP A 297 -1.31 -21.16 24.39
C ASP A 297 -0.24 -20.25 23.76
N GLN A 298 -0.41 -19.88 22.49
CA GLN A 298 0.44 -18.92 21.77
C GLN A 298 0.03 -17.46 22.01
N VAL A 299 -0.99 -17.22 22.84
CA VAL A 299 -1.43 -15.88 23.26
C VAL A 299 -1.25 -15.74 24.76
N SER A 300 -0.48 -14.76 25.20
CA SER A 300 -0.22 -14.51 26.63
C SER A 300 -0.05 -13.03 26.92
N VAL A 301 -0.17 -12.64 28.19
CA VAL A 301 0.15 -11.28 28.65
C VAL A 301 1.26 -11.41 29.69
N ASP A 302 2.27 -10.56 29.61
CA ASP A 302 3.39 -10.59 30.55
C ASP A 302 3.14 -9.72 31.81
N GLY A 303 4.10 -9.72 32.73
CA GLY A 303 4.00 -8.96 33.98
C GLY A 303 3.98 -7.44 33.81
N SER A 304 4.38 -6.93 32.63
CA SER A 304 4.41 -5.52 32.29
C SER A 304 3.13 -5.02 31.60
N GLY A 305 2.22 -5.94 31.24
CA GLY A 305 1.01 -5.60 30.49
C GLY A 305 1.22 -5.58 28.98
N VAL A 306 2.20 -6.32 28.47
CA VAL A 306 2.36 -6.53 27.02
C VAL A 306 1.70 -7.84 26.63
N LEU A 307 0.81 -7.77 25.63
CA LEU A 307 0.28 -8.95 24.95
C LEU A 307 1.34 -9.51 24.01
N HIS A 308 1.53 -10.82 24.06
CA HIS A 308 2.38 -11.60 23.17
C HIS A 308 1.51 -12.53 22.32
N ILE A 309 1.65 -12.43 21.00
CA ILE A 309 1.11 -13.38 20.03
C ILE A 309 2.32 -14.04 19.37
N ARG A 310 2.58 -15.30 19.74
CA ARG A 310 3.78 -16.03 19.32
C ARG A 310 3.48 -17.02 18.22
N ALA A 311 4.55 -17.49 17.59
CA ALA A 311 4.49 -18.66 16.75
C ALA A 311 5.71 -19.57 16.97
N ASP A 312 5.48 -20.65 17.72
CA ASP A 312 6.53 -21.59 18.13
C ASP A 312 6.64 -22.80 17.20
N TRP A 313 7.86 -23.30 17.02
CA TRP A 313 8.10 -24.56 16.33
C TRP A 313 7.54 -25.75 17.12
N ARG A 314 6.89 -26.65 16.39
CA ARG A 314 6.48 -27.96 16.89
C ARG A 314 7.65 -28.94 16.83
N SER A 315 7.70 -29.85 17.80
CA SER A 315 8.61 -31.00 17.76
C SER A 315 8.20 -32.01 16.68
N THR A 316 6.90 -32.12 16.42
CA THR A 316 6.29 -32.99 15.40
C THR A 316 5.23 -32.21 14.63
N PRO A 317 5.18 -32.33 13.30
CA PRO A 317 4.25 -31.55 12.51
C PRO A 317 2.83 -32.00 12.77
N ALA A 318 1.90 -31.05 12.78
CA ALA A 318 0.51 -31.40 12.55
C ALA A 318 0.31 -31.72 11.06
N ILE A 319 -0.60 -32.66 10.76
CA ILE A 319 -0.86 -33.07 9.38
C ILE A 319 -2.17 -32.44 8.91
N ARG A 320 -2.08 -31.64 7.84
CA ARG A 320 -3.23 -31.06 7.15
C ARG A 320 -4.09 -32.18 6.57
N PRO A 321 -5.41 -32.23 6.87
CA PRO A 321 -6.30 -33.21 6.26
C PRO A 321 -6.25 -33.17 4.73
N SER A 322 -6.27 -34.35 4.10
CA SER A 322 -6.24 -34.47 2.64
C SER A 322 -7.39 -33.69 2.00
N GLY A 323 -7.08 -32.86 1.00
CA GLY A 323 -8.06 -32.06 0.25
C GLY A 323 -8.23 -30.63 0.74
N GLN A 324 -7.56 -30.23 1.84
CA GLN A 324 -7.43 -28.81 2.21
C GLN A 324 -6.24 -28.18 1.49
N SER A 325 -6.41 -26.94 1.02
CA SER A 325 -5.32 -26.14 0.44
C SER A 325 -4.24 -25.81 1.48
N GLY A 326 -2.99 -25.70 1.03
CA GLY A 326 -1.82 -25.37 1.87
C GLY A 326 -0.82 -26.53 2.00
N PRO A 327 0.29 -26.32 2.73
CA PRO A 327 1.28 -27.36 2.98
C PRO A 327 0.69 -28.53 3.78
N THR A 328 1.18 -29.74 3.50
CA THR A 328 0.74 -30.97 4.17
C THR A 328 1.17 -31.02 5.63
N GLU A 329 2.40 -30.60 5.92
CA GLU A 329 2.95 -30.56 7.27
C GLU A 329 2.91 -29.13 7.79
N LEU A 330 2.40 -28.95 9.00
CA LEU A 330 2.40 -27.68 9.71
C LEU A 330 3.34 -27.79 10.90
N TRP A 331 4.38 -26.98 10.87
CA TRP A 331 5.48 -27.07 11.81
C TRP A 331 5.45 -26.01 12.91
N HIS A 332 4.41 -25.16 12.92
CA HIS A 332 4.24 -24.11 13.92
C HIS A 332 2.88 -24.17 14.59
N ASP A 333 2.86 -23.81 15.86
CA ASP A 333 1.66 -23.30 16.52
C ASP A 333 1.67 -21.78 16.42
N THR A 334 0.52 -21.12 16.34
CA THR A 334 0.43 -19.65 16.28
C THR A 334 -0.79 -19.09 17.01
N GLY A 335 -0.67 -17.86 17.49
CA GLY A 335 -1.73 -17.17 18.22
C GLY A 335 -2.71 -16.39 17.32
N TYR A 336 -3.97 -16.36 17.74
CA TYR A 336 -5.04 -15.57 17.11
C TYR A 336 -6.07 -15.13 18.15
N LEU A 337 -6.53 -13.87 18.06
CA LEU A 337 -7.65 -13.37 18.84
C LEU A 337 -8.52 -12.39 18.03
N ASP A 338 -9.83 -12.37 18.33
CA ASP A 338 -10.81 -11.53 17.64
C ASP A 338 -11.90 -10.99 18.57
N GLN A 339 -12.78 -10.16 17.99
CA GLN A 339 -14.02 -9.69 18.62
C GLN A 339 -15.28 -10.13 17.86
N ARG A 340 -15.18 -11.22 17.10
CA ARG A 340 -16.28 -11.75 16.28
C ARG A 340 -17.00 -12.84 17.05
N LYS A 341 -18.34 -12.88 16.95
CA LYS A 341 -19.12 -14.02 17.46
C LYS A 341 -19.11 -15.20 16.48
N ILE A 342 -18.63 -16.36 16.93
CA ILE A 342 -18.69 -17.64 16.21
C ILE A 342 -19.57 -18.64 16.97
N LYS A 343 -19.49 -18.64 18.31
CA LYS A 343 -20.26 -19.54 19.18
C LYS A 343 -20.90 -18.80 20.37
N PRO A 344 -21.83 -19.45 21.10
CA PRO A 344 -22.39 -18.88 22.32
C PRO A 344 -21.29 -18.56 23.34
N GLY A 345 -21.38 -17.40 24.00
CA GLY A 345 -20.39 -16.93 24.97
C GLY A 345 -19.28 -16.06 24.39
N ASP A 346 -19.09 -16.02 23.08
CA ASP A 346 -18.09 -15.15 22.46
C ASP A 346 -18.43 -13.66 22.66
N VAL A 347 -17.39 -12.86 22.87
CA VAL A 347 -17.41 -11.41 22.73
C VAL A 347 -17.77 -11.05 21.30
N SER A 348 -18.58 -10.00 21.15
CA SER A 348 -19.03 -9.50 19.85
C SER A 348 -18.99 -7.98 19.84
N MET A 349 -17.92 -7.41 19.32
CA MET A 349 -17.75 -5.96 19.19
C MET A 349 -17.45 -5.63 17.73
N ALA A 350 -18.18 -4.65 17.21
CA ALA A 350 -17.97 -4.12 15.86
C ALA A 350 -18.57 -2.72 15.75
N GLN A 351 -18.04 -1.93 14.83
CA GLN A 351 -18.59 -0.64 14.46
C GLN A 351 -18.40 -0.40 12.96
N PRO A 352 -19.31 0.35 12.30
CA PRO A 352 -19.17 0.65 10.87
C PRO A 352 -18.11 1.73 10.62
N TYR A 353 -17.97 2.67 11.55
CA TYR A 353 -17.09 3.84 11.46
C TYR A 353 -16.42 4.10 12.79
N GLY A 354 -15.18 4.57 12.74
CA GLY A 354 -14.41 4.99 13.89
C GLY A 354 -12.92 5.05 13.61
N ARG A 355 -12.14 5.09 14.69
CA ARG A 355 -10.69 4.95 14.68
C ARG A 355 -10.31 3.68 15.41
N TRP A 356 -9.42 2.90 14.83
CA TRP A 356 -8.78 1.75 15.49
C TRP A 356 -7.29 2.01 15.51
N GLU A 357 -6.69 1.94 16.69
CA GLU A 357 -5.25 2.13 16.89
C GLU A 357 -4.67 0.97 17.70
N ILE A 358 -3.48 0.54 17.30
CA ILE A 358 -2.65 -0.39 18.03
C ILE A 358 -1.28 0.24 18.27
N ARG A 359 -0.70 0.03 19.45
CA ARG A 359 0.72 0.25 19.69
C ARG A 359 1.42 -1.09 19.80
N ALA A 360 2.27 -1.42 18.83
CA ALA A 360 2.86 -2.74 18.72
C ALA A 360 4.29 -2.74 18.19
N LYS A 361 5.00 -3.83 18.50
CA LYS A 361 6.32 -4.17 17.98
C LYS A 361 6.21 -5.49 17.23
N THR A 362 6.67 -5.51 15.98
CA THR A 362 6.42 -6.62 15.04
C THR A 362 7.67 -7.49 14.86
N PRO A 363 7.51 -8.82 14.67
CA PRO A 363 8.63 -9.72 14.39
C PRO A 363 9.00 -9.69 12.89
N SER A 364 9.37 -8.52 12.37
CA SER A 364 9.77 -8.31 10.96
C SER A 364 11.29 -8.21 10.75
N GLY A 365 12.07 -8.47 11.80
CA GLY A 365 13.53 -8.42 11.78
C GLY A 365 14.21 -9.74 11.33
N PRO A 366 15.54 -9.83 11.38
CA PRO A 366 16.26 -11.03 10.96
C PRO A 366 15.73 -12.32 11.59
N ASN A 367 15.82 -13.41 10.84
CA ASN A 367 15.37 -14.74 11.24
C ASN A 367 13.86 -14.88 11.43
N THR A 368 13.02 -14.03 10.84
CA THR A 368 11.56 -14.17 10.96
C THR A 368 10.87 -14.58 9.65
N PHE A 369 11.62 -15.21 8.73
CA PHE A 369 11.16 -15.61 7.41
C PHE A 369 9.82 -16.35 7.44
N GLY A 370 8.91 -16.02 6.53
CA GLY A 370 7.60 -16.67 6.44
C GLY A 370 6.57 -16.23 7.48
N SER A 371 6.86 -15.24 8.33
CA SER A 371 5.90 -14.70 9.28
C SER A 371 5.17 -13.45 8.77
N LEU A 372 3.98 -13.19 9.30
CA LEU A 372 3.22 -11.97 9.03
C LEU A 372 2.42 -11.59 10.30
N ALA A 373 2.81 -10.50 10.95
CA ALA A 373 2.02 -9.95 12.05
C ALA A 373 0.92 -9.05 11.49
N ALA A 374 -0.31 -9.24 11.95
CA ALA A 374 -1.48 -8.55 11.41
C ALA A 374 -2.37 -7.93 12.49
N PHE A 375 -2.72 -6.66 12.28
CA PHE A 375 -3.83 -5.97 12.93
C PHE A 375 -4.82 -5.54 11.86
N TRP A 376 -6.03 -6.11 11.90
CA TRP A 376 -6.95 -6.00 10.77
C TRP A 376 -8.41 -6.06 11.21
N LEU A 377 -9.25 -5.57 10.31
CA LEU A 377 -10.69 -5.47 10.47
C LEU A 377 -11.38 -6.28 9.39
N ARG A 378 -12.48 -6.92 9.75
CA ARG A 378 -13.31 -7.64 8.81
C ARG A 378 -14.77 -7.63 9.20
N ASN A 379 -15.63 -7.42 8.21
CA ASN A 379 -17.06 -7.43 8.41
C ASN A 379 -17.69 -8.79 8.04
N ASN A 380 -19.02 -8.86 8.08
CA ASN A 380 -19.79 -10.08 7.77
C ASN A 380 -20.17 -10.21 6.30
N GLN A 381 -19.77 -9.24 5.46
CA GLN A 381 -19.88 -9.32 4.01
C GLN A 381 -18.54 -9.79 3.45
N SER A 382 -17.76 -8.89 2.85
CA SER A 382 -16.53 -9.25 2.16
C SER A 382 -15.39 -8.25 2.37
N GLY A 383 -15.69 -7.09 2.95
CA GLY A 383 -14.73 -6.03 3.21
C GLY A 383 -13.71 -6.41 4.28
N GLU A 384 -12.45 -6.13 3.98
CA GLU A 384 -11.29 -6.34 4.84
C GLU A 384 -10.40 -5.10 4.80
N ILE A 385 -9.97 -4.65 5.98
CA ILE A 385 -9.04 -3.52 6.15
C ILE A 385 -7.90 -4.02 7.02
N ASP A 386 -6.74 -4.19 6.43
CA ASP A 386 -5.53 -4.55 7.13
C ASP A 386 -4.85 -3.27 7.54
N ILE A 387 -5.02 -2.88 8.81
CA ILE A 387 -4.47 -1.63 9.34
C ILE A 387 -2.94 -1.71 9.35
N MET A 388 -2.42 -2.87 9.75
CA MET A 388 -1.00 -3.16 9.81
C MET A 388 -0.76 -4.63 9.46
N GLU A 389 0.00 -4.85 8.39
CA GLU A 389 0.65 -6.12 8.04
C GLU A 389 2.17 -5.93 8.01
N ALA A 390 2.88 -6.58 8.93
CA ALA A 390 4.34 -6.53 8.98
C ALA A 390 4.93 -7.90 8.65
N TRP A 391 5.68 -7.95 7.55
CA TRP A 391 6.19 -9.19 6.98
C TRP A 391 7.52 -9.57 7.61
N GLY A 392 7.71 -10.86 7.82
CA GLY A 392 8.95 -11.44 8.28
C GLY A 392 10.11 -11.20 7.32
N TYR A 393 11.34 -11.27 7.83
CA TYR A 393 12.52 -11.00 7.02
C TYR A 393 12.76 -12.07 5.96
N ASP A 394 12.78 -11.65 4.69
CA ASP A 394 13.18 -12.47 3.54
C ASP A 394 14.14 -11.67 2.66
N GLU A 395 15.44 -11.98 2.75
CA GLU A 395 16.49 -11.33 1.94
C GLU A 395 16.32 -11.54 0.43
N SER A 396 15.56 -12.56 0.03
CA SER A 396 15.27 -12.92 -1.35
C SER A 396 13.93 -12.39 -1.86
N ALA A 397 13.15 -11.72 -1.00
CA ALA A 397 11.83 -11.22 -1.33
C ALA A 397 11.87 -10.36 -2.61
N VAL A 398 11.12 -10.81 -3.61
CA VAL A 398 10.96 -10.15 -4.91
C VAL A 398 9.65 -9.36 -4.93
N ARG A 399 9.69 -8.12 -5.45
CA ARG A 399 8.61 -7.10 -5.57
C ARG A 399 8.50 -6.13 -4.38
N ASP A 400 7.47 -5.29 -4.40
CA ASP A 400 6.89 -4.36 -3.39
C ASP A 400 6.87 -4.81 -1.91
N GLN A 401 7.52 -5.92 -1.60
CA GLN A 401 7.71 -6.49 -0.28
C GLN A 401 8.87 -5.80 0.43
N ARG A 402 8.58 -4.66 1.04
CA ARG A 402 9.59 -3.95 1.81
C ARG A 402 9.72 -4.57 3.20
N ILE A 403 10.78 -5.35 3.37
CA ILE A 403 11.37 -5.63 4.68
C ILE A 403 11.51 -4.30 5.45
N ASP A 404 11.32 -4.32 6.76
CA ASP A 404 11.33 -3.13 7.62
C ASP A 404 10.18 -2.12 7.32
N THR A 405 9.03 -2.58 6.82
CA THR A 405 7.82 -1.76 6.69
C THR A 405 6.62 -2.45 7.32
N ALA A 406 5.58 -1.66 7.53
CA ALA A 406 4.24 -2.13 7.77
C ALA A 406 3.35 -1.69 6.62
N THR A 407 2.51 -2.61 6.15
CA THR A 407 1.62 -2.36 5.01
C THR A 407 0.20 -2.19 5.50
N THR A 408 -0.50 -1.19 4.95
CA THR A 408 -1.95 -1.05 5.09
C THR A 408 -2.60 -1.42 3.76
N THR A 409 -3.56 -2.33 3.81
CA THR A 409 -4.34 -2.76 2.63
C THR A 409 -5.83 -2.72 2.87
N VAL A 410 -6.59 -2.49 1.80
CA VAL A 410 -8.06 -2.57 1.82
C VAL A 410 -8.53 -3.41 0.66
N HIS A 411 -9.34 -4.41 0.97
CA HIS A 411 -9.83 -5.43 0.05
C HIS A 411 -11.35 -5.51 0.05
N THR A 412 -11.95 -5.65 -1.14
CA THR A 412 -13.40 -5.87 -1.26
C THR A 412 -13.82 -7.32 -1.15
N HIS A 413 -12.94 -8.28 -1.47
CA HIS A 413 -13.29 -9.71 -1.47
C HIS A 413 -12.06 -10.60 -1.25
N THR A 414 -11.66 -10.85 0.00
CA THR A 414 -10.55 -11.78 0.28
C THR A 414 -10.95 -13.25 0.27
N SER A 415 -12.24 -13.57 0.42
CA SER A 415 -12.76 -14.94 0.29
C SER A 415 -12.95 -15.42 -1.15
N THR A 416 -12.93 -14.51 -2.12
CA THR A 416 -13.08 -14.83 -3.55
C THR A 416 -11.96 -14.13 -4.32
N PRO A 417 -10.75 -14.73 -4.40
CA PRO A 417 -9.58 -14.05 -4.94
C PRO A 417 -9.76 -13.49 -6.36
N SER A 418 -10.59 -14.14 -7.19
CA SER A 418 -10.92 -13.67 -8.56
C SER A 418 -11.78 -12.40 -8.60
N ALA A 419 -12.45 -12.07 -7.50
CA ALA A 419 -13.25 -10.85 -7.32
C ALA A 419 -12.57 -9.83 -6.39
N ASN A 420 -11.38 -10.16 -5.85
CA ASN A 420 -10.67 -9.29 -4.94
C ASN A 420 -10.18 -8.05 -5.70
N GLN A 421 -10.63 -6.88 -5.27
CA GLN A 421 -10.05 -5.62 -5.70
C GLN A 421 -9.43 -4.95 -4.48
N ARG A 422 -8.14 -4.59 -4.62
CA ARG A 422 -7.38 -3.88 -3.60
C ARG A 422 -7.38 -2.39 -3.93
N TYR A 423 -7.86 -1.58 -2.99
CA TYR A 423 -8.10 -0.15 -3.20
C TYR A 423 -7.09 0.74 -2.48
N ILE A 424 -6.65 0.29 -1.31
CA ILE A 424 -5.53 0.89 -0.62
C ILE A 424 -4.42 -0.13 -0.60
N TRP A 425 -3.24 0.33 -0.99
CA TRP A 425 -1.98 -0.36 -0.75
C TRP A 425 -0.95 0.70 -0.40
N HIS A 426 -0.63 0.78 0.87
CA HIS A 426 0.30 1.77 1.38
C HIS A 426 1.35 1.12 2.27
N HIS A 427 2.62 1.46 2.07
CA HIS A 427 3.71 1.04 2.94
C HIS A 427 4.11 2.21 3.83
N ALA A 428 4.01 2.03 5.14
CA ALA A 428 4.62 2.93 6.09
C ALA A 428 6.14 2.71 6.05
N ASP A 429 6.85 3.61 5.37
CA ASP A 429 8.31 3.66 5.30
C ASP A 429 8.87 4.55 6.42
N TYR A 430 9.52 3.94 7.41
CA TYR A 430 10.04 4.67 8.58
C TYR A 430 11.41 5.31 8.37
N GLY A 431 11.94 5.21 7.14
CA GLY A 431 13.29 5.64 6.79
C GLY A 431 14.37 4.84 7.54
N ALA A 432 15.63 5.07 7.16
CA ALA A 432 16.77 4.31 7.71
C ALA A 432 17.16 4.68 9.16
N ALA A 433 16.37 5.49 9.87
CA ALA A 433 16.71 5.93 11.22
C ALA A 433 16.49 4.82 12.26
N THR A 434 15.39 4.06 12.15
CA THR A 434 15.10 2.91 13.01
C THR A 434 14.18 1.90 12.29
N PRO A 435 14.58 0.64 12.08
CA PRO A 435 13.71 -0.40 11.51
C PRO A 435 12.48 -0.68 12.37
N VAL A 436 11.33 -0.94 11.73
CA VAL A 436 10.01 -1.16 12.36
C VAL A 436 10.01 -2.20 13.48
N TRP A 437 10.81 -3.25 13.35
CA TRP A 437 10.86 -4.34 14.32
C TRP A 437 11.67 -4.02 15.59
N LYS A 438 12.37 -2.88 15.66
CA LYS A 438 13.20 -2.55 16.84
C LYS A 438 12.40 -1.98 17.98
N ASP A 439 11.39 -1.19 17.68
CA ASP A 439 10.63 -0.41 18.67
C ASP A 439 9.13 -0.65 18.52
N PHE A 440 8.37 -0.13 19.50
CA PHE A 440 6.92 -0.06 19.40
C PHE A 440 6.52 1.16 18.57
N HIS A 441 5.63 0.94 17.62
CA HIS A 441 5.03 1.97 16.76
C HIS A 441 3.53 1.99 16.95
N THR A 442 2.90 3.14 16.68
CA THR A 442 1.44 3.23 16.61
C THR A 442 0.97 3.10 15.16
N TYR A 443 -0.07 2.29 14.96
CA TYR A 443 -0.73 2.09 13.68
C TYR A 443 -2.20 2.34 13.87
N ALA A 444 -2.76 3.23 13.06
CA ALA A 444 -4.16 3.58 13.14
C ALA A 444 -4.81 3.67 11.76
N PHE A 445 -6.08 3.31 11.74
CA PHE A 445 -6.97 3.55 10.62
C PHE A 445 -8.19 4.31 11.12
N GLU A 446 -8.46 5.43 10.47
CA GLU A 446 -9.71 6.16 10.64
C GLU A 446 -10.63 5.83 9.49
N PHE A 447 -11.90 5.57 9.79
CA PHE A 447 -12.93 5.36 8.79
C PHE A 447 -14.20 6.07 9.23
N THR A 448 -14.62 7.08 8.47
CA THR A 448 -15.81 7.88 8.71
C THR A 448 -16.71 7.84 7.47
N PRO A 449 -17.95 8.36 7.54
CA PRO A 449 -18.77 8.52 6.34
C PRO A 449 -18.15 9.41 5.25
N SER A 450 -17.14 10.22 5.56
CA SER A 450 -16.60 11.25 4.66
C SER A 450 -15.14 11.04 4.26
N TYR A 451 -14.36 10.31 5.06
CA TYR A 451 -12.97 10.01 4.76
C TYR A 451 -12.49 8.76 5.49
N ALA A 452 -11.42 8.17 4.98
CA ALA A 452 -10.61 7.20 5.67
C ALA A 452 -9.16 7.70 5.69
N ALA A 453 -8.40 7.37 6.73
CA ALA A 453 -7.00 7.78 6.85
C ALA A 453 -6.13 6.65 7.41
N VAL A 454 -4.92 6.52 6.86
CA VAL A 454 -3.85 5.66 7.36
C VAL A 454 -2.91 6.53 8.17
N ILE A 455 -2.71 6.19 9.43
CA ILE A 455 -1.95 7.00 10.38
C ILE A 455 -0.94 6.13 11.11
N VAL A 456 0.31 6.56 11.13
CA VAL A 456 1.40 5.82 11.78
C VAL A 456 2.24 6.79 12.59
N ASP A 457 2.52 6.44 13.85
CA ASP A 457 3.25 7.30 14.80
C ASP A 457 2.69 8.74 14.86
N GLY A 458 1.37 8.85 14.74
CA GLY A 458 0.64 10.13 14.72
C GLY A 458 0.71 10.91 13.41
N VAL A 459 1.40 10.39 12.38
CA VAL A 459 1.51 11.01 11.06
C VAL A 459 0.49 10.38 10.11
N GLU A 460 -0.38 11.19 9.51
CA GLU A 460 -1.26 10.76 8.43
C GLU A 460 -0.44 10.52 7.15
N LEU A 461 -0.48 9.29 6.65
CA LEU A 461 0.26 8.85 5.47
C LEU A 461 -0.60 8.78 4.20
N LEU A 462 -1.90 8.54 4.36
CA LEU A 462 -2.86 8.46 3.27
C LEU A 462 -4.25 8.93 3.75
N ARG A 463 -4.98 9.62 2.88
CA ARG A 463 -6.39 9.98 3.09
C ARG A 463 -7.23 9.66 1.87
N ALA A 464 -8.18 8.76 2.05
CA ALA A 464 -9.18 8.39 1.05
C ALA A 464 -10.51 9.09 1.33
N THR A 465 -11.30 9.34 0.29
CA THR A 465 -12.68 9.85 0.40
C THR A 465 -13.63 9.02 -0.46
N PRO A 466 -14.97 9.13 -0.29
CA PRO A 466 -15.91 8.50 -1.20
C PRO A 466 -15.68 8.85 -2.68
N ALA A 467 -15.10 10.02 -2.97
CA ALA A 467 -14.78 10.43 -4.33
C ALA A 467 -13.53 9.73 -4.90
N THR A 468 -12.51 9.50 -4.06
CA THR A 468 -11.24 8.94 -4.53
C THR A 468 -11.17 7.41 -4.41
N HIS A 469 -11.88 6.83 -3.44
CA HIS A 469 -11.93 5.40 -3.19
C HIS A 469 -13.37 4.92 -2.95
N PRO A 470 -14.28 5.06 -3.92
CA PRO A 470 -15.72 4.83 -3.73
C PRO A 470 -16.05 3.43 -3.20
N ASN A 471 -15.24 2.42 -3.49
CA ASN A 471 -15.47 1.04 -3.05
C ASN A 471 -15.29 0.82 -1.55
N LEU A 472 -14.53 1.67 -0.85
CA LEU A 472 -14.44 1.62 0.61
C LEU A 472 -15.76 2.04 1.28
N TRP A 473 -16.60 2.83 0.59
CA TRP A 473 -17.95 3.20 1.03
C TRP A 473 -19.07 2.43 0.31
N ASN A 474 -18.72 1.42 -0.49
CA ASN A 474 -19.72 0.61 -1.17
C ASN A 474 -20.41 -0.30 -0.14
N PRO A 475 -21.74 -0.18 0.05
CA PRO A 475 -22.49 -0.97 1.03
C PRO A 475 -22.48 -2.47 0.75
N ASP A 476 -22.19 -2.90 -0.48
CA ASP A 476 -22.07 -4.32 -0.81
C ASP A 476 -20.84 -4.96 -0.16
N TYR A 477 -19.78 -4.18 0.04
CA TYR A 477 -18.50 -4.65 0.60
C TYR A 477 -18.32 -4.24 2.06
N PHE A 478 -18.63 -2.98 2.39
CA PHE A 478 -18.37 -2.34 3.69
C PHE A 478 -19.65 -1.85 4.39
N GLY A 479 -20.84 -2.32 3.96
CA GLY A 479 -22.12 -1.91 4.55
C GLY A 479 -22.43 -2.54 5.92
N SER A 480 -21.62 -3.51 6.37
CA SER A 480 -21.77 -4.15 7.68
C SER A 480 -20.63 -3.78 8.64
N PRO A 481 -20.89 -3.75 9.97
CA PRO A 481 -19.89 -3.41 10.98
C PRO A 481 -18.64 -4.28 10.93
N LEU A 482 -17.49 -3.67 11.21
CA LEU A 482 -16.17 -4.28 11.17
C LEU A 482 -15.78 -4.82 12.55
N HIS A 483 -15.37 -6.09 12.61
CA HIS A 483 -14.78 -6.74 13.78
C HIS A 483 -13.26 -6.67 13.73
N MET A 484 -12.64 -6.46 14.88
CA MET A 484 -11.20 -6.41 15.04
C MET A 484 -10.57 -7.81 15.20
N ARG A 485 -9.37 -7.97 14.65
CA ARG A 485 -8.57 -9.20 14.66
C ARG A 485 -7.09 -8.90 14.85
N LEU A 486 -6.41 -9.74 15.63
CA LEU A 486 -4.98 -9.73 15.85
C LEU A 486 -4.44 -11.15 15.69
N ASN A 487 -3.38 -11.33 14.93
CA ASN A 487 -2.72 -12.62 14.83
C ASN A 487 -1.32 -12.54 14.23
N LEU A 488 -0.61 -13.66 14.34
CA LEU A 488 0.66 -13.90 13.67
C LEU A 488 0.47 -15.05 12.67
N HIS A 489 0.56 -14.78 11.38
CA HIS A 489 0.57 -15.81 10.35
C HIS A 489 1.96 -16.43 10.23
N VAL A 490 1.98 -17.70 9.82
CA VAL A 490 3.20 -18.40 9.41
C VAL A 490 2.93 -19.14 8.10
N GLY A 491 3.84 -18.97 7.14
CA GLY A 491 3.75 -19.51 5.78
C GLY A 491 2.52 -19.11 4.95
N PRO A 492 2.02 -17.87 5.01
CA PRO A 492 0.78 -17.48 4.31
C PRO A 492 0.84 -17.56 2.77
N SER A 493 2.03 -17.62 2.16
CA SER A 493 2.17 -17.87 0.73
C SER A 493 3.51 -18.49 0.36
N SER A 494 3.50 -19.64 -0.30
CA SER A 494 4.72 -20.26 -0.86
C SER A 494 5.37 -19.45 -1.99
N THR A 495 4.63 -18.52 -2.60
CA THR A 495 5.07 -17.78 -3.79
C THR A 495 5.67 -16.42 -3.43
N TYR A 496 5.16 -15.79 -2.37
CA TYR A 496 5.46 -14.40 -2.07
C TYR A 496 6.07 -14.20 -0.69
N TRP A 497 5.69 -15.00 0.31
CA TRP A 497 6.08 -14.80 1.71
C TRP A 497 6.99 -15.92 2.25
N GLY A 498 7.10 -17.02 1.50
CA GLY A 498 7.88 -18.18 1.87
C GLY A 498 7.13 -19.15 2.78
N LEU A 499 7.64 -20.38 2.87
CA LEU A 499 7.24 -21.37 3.86
C LEU A 499 8.43 -21.67 4.75
N PRO A 500 8.28 -21.72 6.08
CA PRO A 500 9.37 -22.14 6.96
C PRO A 500 9.91 -23.52 6.55
N ASP A 501 11.23 -23.66 6.45
CA ASP A 501 11.88 -24.93 6.14
C ASP A 501 12.19 -25.68 7.45
N PRO A 502 11.60 -26.88 7.69
CA PRO A 502 11.93 -27.66 8.87
C PRO A 502 13.40 -28.11 8.94
N ASN A 503 14.14 -28.08 7.82
CA ASN A 503 15.58 -28.33 7.77
C ASN A 503 16.42 -27.08 8.07
N ASP A 504 15.84 -25.89 7.98
CA ASP A 504 16.45 -24.62 8.36
C ASP A 504 15.54 -23.86 9.33
N ARG A 505 15.39 -24.42 10.54
CA ARG A 505 14.62 -23.77 11.60
C ARG A 505 15.20 -22.42 12.03
N SER A 506 16.43 -22.08 11.64
CA SER A 506 17.10 -20.85 12.04
C SER A 506 16.59 -19.63 11.29
N ALA A 507 16.05 -19.81 10.09
CA ALA A 507 15.46 -18.74 9.29
C ALA A 507 14.13 -18.21 9.83
N THR A 508 13.42 -18.99 10.67
CA THR A 508 12.11 -18.65 11.22
C THR A 508 12.09 -18.89 12.73
N GLN A 509 12.56 -17.92 13.51
CA GLN A 509 12.63 -17.91 14.96
C GLN A 509 12.24 -16.52 15.49
N ASN A 510 12.17 -16.37 16.81
CA ASN A 510 11.90 -15.08 17.47
C ASN A 510 10.56 -14.45 17.02
N LEU A 511 9.58 -15.30 16.72
CA LEU A 511 8.25 -14.90 16.29
C LEU A 511 7.43 -14.50 17.51
N ASP A 512 7.47 -13.21 17.83
CA ASP A 512 6.74 -12.61 18.94
C ASP A 512 6.17 -11.25 18.52
N PHE A 513 4.87 -11.21 18.26
CA PHE A 513 4.14 -9.98 17.99
C PHE A 513 3.66 -9.39 19.31
N GLN A 514 4.28 -8.28 19.70
CA GLN A 514 4.08 -7.64 21.00
C GLN A 514 3.15 -6.45 20.88
N VAL A 515 2.13 -6.38 21.72
CA VAL A 515 1.14 -5.30 21.72
C VAL A 515 1.06 -4.68 23.11
N ASP A 516 1.31 -3.37 23.17
CA ASP A 516 1.24 -2.57 24.40
C ASP A 516 -0.21 -2.15 24.69
N TYR A 517 -0.91 -1.64 23.67
CA TYR A 517 -2.33 -1.34 23.80
C TYR A 517 -3.08 -1.46 22.48
N VAL A 518 -4.39 -1.59 22.60
CA VAL A 518 -5.35 -1.38 21.51
C VAL A 518 -6.40 -0.38 21.97
N ARG A 519 -6.64 0.68 21.19
CA ARG A 519 -7.62 1.73 21.49
C ARG A 519 -8.54 1.93 20.30
N VAL A 520 -9.83 2.10 20.59
CA VAL A 520 -10.88 2.27 19.58
C VAL A 520 -11.74 3.46 19.97
N TRP A 521 -12.03 4.30 18.98
CA TRP A 521 -12.97 5.42 19.09
C TRP A 521 -14.12 5.18 18.13
N SER A 522 -15.34 5.38 18.61
CA SER A 522 -16.54 5.29 17.78
C SER A 522 -16.83 6.65 17.16
N TYR A 523 -17.20 6.67 15.88
CA TYR A 523 -17.58 7.91 15.21
C TYR A 523 -18.95 8.40 15.72
N THR A 524 -19.02 9.65 16.21
CA THR A 524 -20.24 10.23 16.81
C THR A 524 -20.85 11.39 16.02
N GLY A 525 -20.28 11.77 14.87
CA GLY A 525 -20.72 12.92 14.07
C GLY A 525 -19.67 14.00 13.97
#